data_AF-K1JHY6-F1
#
_entry.id   AF-K1JHY6-F1
#
_cell.length_a   1.000
_cell.length_b   1.000
_cell.length_c   1.000
_cell.angle_alpha   90.00
_cell.angle_beta   90.00
_cell.angle_gamma   90.00
#
_symmetry.space_group_name_H-M   'P 1'
#
loop_
_entity.id
_entity.type
_entity.pdbx_description
1 polymer ?
#
loop_
_entity_poly.entity_id
_entity_poly.type
_entity_poly.pdbx_seq_one_letter_code
_entity_poly.pdbx_strand_id
1 'polypeptide(L)'
;MQQSELDAVDSLAGCLPRVLERLAQADRDILKRCDLEGVKQADYTAQYGLTLTATKSRLLRARQRLRQQLSLDCQVRLDETGRVCCFTPAAK
;
A
#
# COMPACT_ATOMS: atom_id res chain seq x y z
N MET A 1 8.14 -8.86 -26.50
CA MET A 1 7.66 -9.40 -25.21
C MET A 1 6.62 -8.43 -24.69
N GLN A 2 5.34 -8.81 -24.67
CA GLN A 2 4.25 -7.98 -24.17
C GLN A 2 4.04 -8.37 -22.70
N GLN A 3 4.55 -7.56 -21.77
CA GLN A 3 4.23 -7.73 -20.35
C GLN A 3 2.78 -7.30 -20.15
N SER A 4 1.95 -8.20 -19.64
CA SER A 4 0.54 -7.91 -19.40
C SER A 4 0.39 -7.05 -18.15
N GLU A 5 -0.69 -6.28 -18.08
CA GLU A 5 -0.97 -5.31 -17.02
C GLU A 5 -1.03 -5.96 -15.61
N LEU A 6 -1.49 -7.22 -15.54
CA LEU A 6 -1.49 -8.02 -14.32
C LEU A 6 -0.06 -8.39 -13.89
N ASP A 7 0.81 -8.73 -14.84
CA ASP A 7 2.20 -9.10 -14.55
C ASP A 7 2.97 -7.97 -13.86
N ALA A 8 2.68 -6.71 -14.22
CA ALA A 8 3.32 -5.54 -13.61
C ALA A 8 2.85 -5.30 -12.16
N VAL A 9 1.56 -5.49 -11.88
CA VAL A 9 0.98 -5.36 -10.53
C VAL A 9 1.39 -6.53 -9.64
N ASP A 10 1.34 -7.76 -10.15
CA ASP A 10 1.74 -8.96 -9.42
C ASP A 10 3.23 -8.94 -9.09
N SER A 11 4.07 -8.44 -10.01
CA SER A 11 5.49 -8.26 -9.74
C SER A 11 5.75 -7.14 -8.72
N LEU A 12 4.90 -6.09 -8.67
CA LEU A 12 4.97 -5.05 -7.64
C LEU A 12 4.58 -5.56 -6.25
N ALA A 13 3.75 -6.60 -6.16
CA ALA A 13 3.42 -7.22 -4.87
C ALA A 13 4.68 -7.73 -4.13
N GLY A 14 5.74 -8.11 -4.85
CA GLY A 14 7.04 -8.46 -4.28
C GLY A 14 7.74 -7.31 -3.53
N CYS A 15 7.40 -6.06 -3.84
CA CYS A 15 7.89 -4.89 -3.10
C CYS A 15 7.15 -4.63 -1.78
N LEU A 16 5.90 -5.11 -1.68
CA LEU A 16 4.98 -4.72 -0.62
C LEU A 16 5.50 -5.05 0.79
N PRO A 17 6.06 -6.24 1.09
CA PRO A 17 6.58 -6.53 2.43
C PRO A 17 7.66 -5.54 2.89
N ARG A 18 8.60 -5.24 1.99
CA ARG A 18 9.72 -4.31 2.25
C ARG A 18 9.25 -2.89 2.47
N VAL A 19 8.32 -2.42 1.63
CA VAL A 19 7.80 -1.05 1.74
C VAL A 19 6.98 -0.89 3.02
N LEU A 20 6.18 -1.88 3.38
CA LEU A 20 5.44 -1.90 4.65
C LEU A 20 6.39 -1.79 5.84
N GLU A 21 7.58 -2.42 5.79
CA GLU A 21 8.61 -2.31 6.83
C GLU A 21 9.17 -0.90 7.04
N ARG A 22 9.08 -0.03 6.03
CA ARG A 22 9.52 1.38 6.13
C ARG A 22 8.44 2.32 6.66
N LEU A 23 7.19 1.87 6.70
CA LEU A 23 6.09 2.67 7.26
C LEU A 23 6.11 2.62 8.79
N ALA A 24 5.60 3.71 9.38
CA ALA A 24 5.33 3.75 10.81
C ALA A 24 4.41 2.59 11.23
N GLN A 25 4.63 2.05 12.43
CA GLN A 25 3.92 0.86 12.91
C GLN A 25 2.39 0.98 12.79
N ALA A 26 1.84 2.15 13.12
CA ALA A 26 0.40 2.41 13.04
C ALA A 26 -0.14 2.40 11.60
N ASP A 27 0.64 2.90 10.63
CA ASP A 27 0.25 2.88 9.21
C ASP A 27 0.32 1.46 8.66
N ARG A 28 1.38 0.72 9.00
CA ARG A 28 1.56 -0.67 8.61
C ARG A 28 0.43 -1.56 9.11
N ASP A 29 0.07 -1.41 10.38
CA ASP A 29 -0.94 -2.24 11.03
C ASP A 29 -2.35 -2.00 10.44
N ILE A 30 -2.76 -0.73 10.25
CA ILE A 30 -4.08 -0.43 9.68
C ILE A 30 -4.19 -0.88 8.22
N LEU A 31 -3.11 -0.75 7.43
CA LEU A 31 -3.07 -1.26 6.06
C LEU A 31 -3.16 -2.78 6.02
N LYS A 32 -2.38 -3.46 6.88
CA LYS A 32 -2.39 -4.93 6.92
C LYS A 32 -3.77 -5.46 7.29
N ARG A 33 -4.36 -4.96 8.37
CA ARG A 33 -5.67 -5.43 8.82
C ARG A 33 -6.78 -5.09 7.83
N CYS A 34 -6.87 -3.84 7.39
CA CYS A 34 -8.02 -3.41 6.60
C CYS A 34 -7.92 -3.78 5.11
N ASP A 35 -6.73 -3.61 4.51
CA ASP A 35 -6.57 -3.73 3.06
C ASP A 35 -6.08 -5.11 2.63
N LEU A 36 -5.28 -5.81 3.46
CA LEU A 36 -4.71 -7.12 3.12
C LEU A 36 -5.48 -8.28 3.75
N GLU A 37 -5.87 -8.15 5.02
CA GLU A 37 -6.60 -9.19 5.76
C GLU A 37 -8.13 -9.04 5.64
N GLY A 38 -8.62 -7.92 5.10
CA GLY A 38 -10.05 -7.67 4.89
C GLY A 38 -10.85 -7.38 6.16
N VAL A 39 -10.19 -7.03 7.27
CA VAL A 39 -10.86 -6.59 8.50
C VAL A 39 -11.68 -5.34 8.20
N LYS A 40 -12.95 -5.32 8.62
CA LYS A 40 -13.80 -4.15 8.41
C LYS A 40 -13.27 -2.99 9.25
N GLN A 41 -13.27 -1.79 8.68
CA GLN A 41 -12.84 -0.58 9.39
C GLN A 41 -13.61 -0.35 10.69
N ALA A 42 -14.87 -0.78 10.78
CA ALA A 42 -15.67 -0.71 12.01
C ALA A 42 -15.11 -1.63 13.12
N ASP A 43 -14.68 -2.84 12.77
CA ASP A 43 -14.12 -3.80 13.71
C ASP A 43 -12.72 -3.34 14.18
N TYR A 44 -11.90 -2.83 13.25
CA TYR A 44 -10.64 -2.15 13.59
C TYR A 44 -10.89 -0.94 14.51
N THR A 45 -11.91 -0.14 14.24
CA THR A 45 -12.25 1.03 15.07
C THR A 45 -12.53 0.61 16.51
N ALA A 46 -13.34 -0.43 16.72
CA ALA A 46 -13.67 -0.95 18.04
C ALA A 46 -12.44 -1.50 18.77
N GLN A 47 -11.60 -2.27 18.07
CA GLN A 47 -10.40 -2.87 18.66
C GLN A 47 -9.37 -1.83 19.15
N TYR A 48 -9.26 -0.69 18.47
CA TYR A 48 -8.26 0.34 18.77
C TYR A 48 -8.84 1.56 19.51
N GLY A 49 -10.10 1.51 19.94
CA GLY A 49 -10.76 2.60 20.69
C GLY A 49 -10.84 3.92 19.91
N LEU A 50 -11.05 3.84 18.59
CA LEU A 50 -11.10 5.00 17.71
C LEU A 50 -12.54 5.38 17.36
N THR A 51 -12.70 6.50 16.66
CA THR A 51 -13.93 6.78 15.92
C THR A 51 -13.78 6.31 14.47
N LEU A 52 -14.89 5.98 13.81
CA LEU A 52 -14.87 5.53 12.42
C LEU A 52 -14.26 6.59 11.49
N THR A 53 -14.51 7.88 11.76
CA THR A 53 -13.91 9.00 11.02
C THR A 53 -12.40 9.08 11.21
N ALA A 54 -11.91 8.87 12.44
CA ALA A 54 -10.48 8.81 12.72
C ALA A 54 -9.82 7.62 12.00
N THR A 55 -10.45 6.45 12.01
CA THR A 55 -9.98 5.26 11.29
C THR A 55 -9.89 5.51 9.78
N LYS A 56 -10.94 6.07 9.17
CA LYS A 56 -10.94 6.44 7.74
C LYS A 56 -9.81 7.41 7.39
N SER A 57 -9.63 8.47 8.19
CA SER A 57 -8.58 9.46 7.98
C SER A 57 -7.17 8.86 8.11
N ARG A 58 -6.96 8.00 9.11
CA ARG A 58 -5.68 7.28 9.28
C ARG A 58 -5.41 6.35 8.11
N LEU A 59 -6.39 5.55 7.70
CA LEU A 59 -6.23 4.61 6.60
C LEU A 59 -5.96 5.33 5.28
N LEU A 60 -6.62 6.46 5.03
CA LEU A 60 -6.34 7.31 3.86
C LEU A 60 -4.88 7.79 3.85
N ARG A 61 -4.39 8.33 4.98
CA ARG A 61 -3.01 8.81 5.10
C ARG A 61 -2.00 7.67 4.99
N ALA A 62 -2.30 6.51 5.57
CA ALA A 62 -1.46 5.32 5.47
C ALA A 62 -1.34 4.87 4.01
N ARG A 63 -2.44 4.85 3.24
CA ARG A 63 -2.42 4.56 1.80
C ARG A 63 -1.61 5.57 0.98
N GLN A 64 -1.73 6.86 1.30
CA GLN A 64 -0.93 7.91 0.64
C GLN A 64 0.57 7.71 0.89
N ARG A 65 0.96 7.40 2.14
CA ARG A 65 2.34 7.12 2.51
C ARG A 65 2.86 5.84 1.86
N LEU A 66 2.05 4.78 1.84
CA LEU A 66 2.37 3.53 1.14
C LEU A 66 2.67 3.79 -0.34
N ARG A 67 1.80 4.54 -1.03
CA ARG A 67 2.02 4.93 -2.43
C ARG A 67 3.34 5.70 -2.61
N GLN A 68 3.62 6.69 -1.74
CA GLN A 68 4.88 7.44 -1.80
C GLN A 68 6.10 6.52 -1.63
N GLN A 69 6.06 5.60 -0.66
CA GLN A 69 7.16 4.68 -0.43
C GLN A 69 7.33 3.66 -1.57
N LEU A 70 6.24 3.15 -2.16
CA LEU A 70 6.29 2.31 -3.36
C LEU A 70 6.97 3.04 -4.53
N SER A 71 6.65 4.33 -4.72
CA SER A 71 7.31 5.14 -5.75
C SER A 71 8.80 5.35 -5.49
N LEU A 72 9.23 5.47 -4.23
CA LEU A 72 10.64 5.66 -3.87
C LEU A 72 11.45 4.36 -3.97
N ASP A 73 10.95 3.28 -3.36
CA ASP A 73 11.68 2.01 -3.23
C ASP A 73 11.63 1.14 -4.47
N CYS A 74 10.54 1.23 -5.22
CA CYS A 74 10.32 0.40 -6.41
C CYS A 74 10.24 1.20 -7.70
N GLN A 75 10.50 2.51 -7.64
CA GLN A 75 10.55 3.40 -8.81
C GLN A 75 9.36 3.19 -9.75
N VAL A 76 8.18 3.00 -9.16
CA VAL A 76 6.94 2.72 -9.89
C VAL A 76 6.65 3.90 -10.81
N ARG A 77 6.66 3.65 -12.13
CA ARG A 77 6.22 4.60 -13.13
C ARG A 77 4.77 4.32 -13.49
N LEU A 78 3.98 5.38 -13.47
CA LEU A 78 2.61 5.33 -13.93
C LEU A 78 2.55 5.79 -15.39
N ASP A 79 1.65 5.21 -16.18
CA ASP A 79 1.30 5.74 -17.50
C ASP A 79 0.39 6.97 -17.40
N GLU A 80 0.00 7.50 -18.56
CA GLU A 80 -0.88 8.67 -18.71
C GLU A 80 -2.28 8.46 -18.11
N THR A 81 -2.68 7.20 -17.87
CA THR A 81 -3.96 6.84 -17.25
C THR A 81 -3.84 6.63 -15.73
N GLY A 82 -2.63 6.75 -15.18
CA GLY A 82 -2.35 6.53 -13.77
C GLY A 82 -2.17 5.06 -13.38
N ARG A 83 -2.01 4.15 -14.35
CA ARG A 83 -1.78 2.72 -14.14
C ARG A 83 -0.30 2.39 -14.09
N VAL A 84 0.07 1.30 -13.43
CA VAL A 84 1.48 0.87 -13.31
C VAL A 84 1.98 0.38 -14.68
N CYS A 85 2.90 1.14 -15.28
CA CYS A 85 3.51 0.81 -16.57
C CYS A 85 4.78 -0.04 -16.39
N CYS A 86 5.63 0.36 -15.43
CA CYS A 86 6.85 -0.36 -15.11
C CYS A 86 7.34 0.02 -13.71
N PHE A 87 8.18 -0.83 -13.12
CA PHE A 87 8.82 -0.55 -11.85
C PHE A 87 10.22 -1.19 -11.82
N THR A 88 11.15 -0.57 -11.11
CA THR A 88 12.50 -1.10 -10.90
C THR A 88 12.70 -1.24 -9.40
N PRO A 89 12.61 -2.46 -8.83
CA PRO A 89 12.89 -2.64 -7.41
C PRO A 89 14.33 -2.22 -7.14
N ALA A 90 14.55 -1.35 -6.15
CA ALA A 90 15.90 -0.99 -5.75
C ALA A 90 16.65 -2.27 -5.36
N ALA A 91 17.74 -2.55 -6.08
CA ALA A 91 18.67 -3.61 -5.70
C ALA A 91 19.18 -3.31 -4.28
N LYS A 92 19.19 -4.35 -3.46
CA LYS A 92 19.51 -4.30 -2.03
C LYS A 92 20.89 -3.70 -1.78
#